data_AF-A0A6J6H7L4-F1
#
_entry.id   AF-A0A6J6H7L4-F1
#
_cell.length_a   1.000
_cell.length_b   1.000
_cell.length_c   1.000
_cell.angle_alpha   90.00
_cell.angle_beta   90.00
_cell.angle_gamma   90.00
#
_symmetry.space_group_name_H-M   'P 1'
#
loop_
_entity.id
_entity.type
_entity.pdbx_description
1 polymer ?
#
loop_
_entity_poly.entity_id
_entity_poly.type
_entity_poly.pdbx_seq_one_letter_code
_entity_poly.pdbx_strand_id
1 'polypeptide(L)' 'MDFEETPEEAAFRAECRAFLDQHSTVKAAGAPRNTMSTLSDDELAHVQACRDWQLKKAENGWAGLTWPVEYGGRGLTGLQ' A
#
# COMPACT_ATOMS: atom_id res chain seq x y z
N MET A 1 5.82 12.53 26.01
CA MET A 1 5.62 11.68 24.82
C MET A 1 4.22 12.00 24.36
N ASP A 2 4.12 12.70 23.24
CA ASP A 2 2.85 13.11 22.66
C ASP A 2 2.43 12.06 21.64
N PHE A 3 1.20 11.60 21.73
CA PHE A 3 0.61 10.61 20.82
C PHE A 3 -0.61 11.18 20.11
N GLU A 4 -0.86 12.48 20.28
CA GLU A 4 -1.94 13.16 19.60
C GLU A 4 -1.60 13.27 18.12
N GLU A 5 -2.51 12.76 17.29
CA GLU A 5 -2.38 12.84 15.84
C GLU A 5 -2.54 14.30 15.41
N THR A 6 -1.58 14.77 14.63
CA THR A 6 -1.65 16.10 14.01
C THR A 6 -2.72 16.13 12.90
N PRO A 7 -3.29 17.30 12.59
CA PRO A 7 -4.23 17.44 11.48
C PRO A 7 -3.69 16.94 10.14
N GLU A 8 -2.38 17.11 9.90
CA GLU A 8 -1.68 16.65 8.70
C GLU A 8 -1.65 15.12 8.62
N GLU A 9 -1.35 14.45 9.73
CA GLU A 9 -1.39 12.98 9.83
C GLU A 9 -2.81 12.43 9.63
N ALA A 10 -3.80 13.08 10.24
CA ALA A 10 -5.20 12.70 10.08
C ALA A 10 -5.66 12.79 8.61
N ALA A 11 -5.27 13.86 7.92
CA ALA A 11 -5.57 14.07 6.50
C ALA A 11 -4.87 13.02 5.62
N PHE A 12 -3.57 12.77 5.86
CA PHE A 12 -2.83 11.75 5.12
C PHE A 12 -3.43 10.36 5.31
N ARG A 13 -3.84 10.01 6.54
CA ARG A 13 -4.51 8.75 6.85
C ARG A 13 -5.86 8.60 6.13
N ALA A 14 -6.64 9.68 6.04
CA ALA A 14 -7.89 9.69 5.31
C ALA A 14 -7.65 9.42 3.80
N GLU A 15 -6.62 10.04 3.24
CA GLU A 15 -6.22 9.82 1.85
C GLU A 15 -5.76 8.38 1.59
N CYS A 16 -4.95 7.81 2.49
CA CYS A 16 -4.52 6.41 2.42
C CYS A 16 -5.71 5.45 2.40
N ARG A 17 -6.71 5.69 3.27
CA ARG A 17 -7.94 4.89 3.31
C ARG A 17 -8.72 4.99 2.01
N ALA A 18 -8.94 6.21 1.51
CA ALA A 18 -9.66 6.42 0.26
C ALA A 18 -9.00 5.71 -0.93
N PHE A 19 -7.66 5.72 -1.01
CA PHE A 19 -6.93 4.98 -2.04
C PHE A 19 -7.12 3.45 -1.90
N LEU A 20 -6.98 2.92 -0.68
CA LEU A 20 -7.16 1.48 -0.45
C LEU A 20 -8.59 1.02 -0.75
N ASP A 21 -9.60 1.78 -0.36
CA ASP A 21 -11.01 1.46 -0.61
C ASP A 21 -11.35 1.46 -2.12
N GLN A 22 -10.71 2.33 -2.90
CA GLN A 22 -10.92 2.42 -4.35
C GLN A 22 -10.19 1.30 -5.13
N HIS A 23 -9.07 0.82 -4.61
CA HIS A 23 -8.14 0.02 -5.40
C HIS A 23 -7.88 -1.40 -4.87
N SER A 24 -8.28 -1.68 -3.64
CA SER A 24 -8.07 -2.95 -2.94
C SER A 24 -9.37 -3.49 -2.34
N THR A 25 -9.37 -4.76 -1.98
CA THR A 25 -10.46 -5.40 -1.24
C THR A 25 -9.96 -5.80 0.14
N VAL A 26 -10.80 -5.57 1.15
CA VAL A 26 -10.50 -6.00 2.52
C VAL A 26 -10.41 -7.53 2.53
N LYS A 27 -9.29 -8.06 3.03
CA LYS A 27 -9.15 -9.51 3.21
C LYS A 27 -10.21 -10.00 4.20
N ALA A 28 -10.87 -11.10 3.85
CA ALA A 28 -11.82 -11.75 4.74
C ALA A 28 -11.16 -12.13 6.08
N ALA A 29 -11.91 -11.99 7.16
CA ALA A 29 -11.46 -12.41 8.48
C ALA A 29 -11.15 -13.92 8.46
N GLY A 30 -9.96 -14.30 8.91
CA GLY A 30 -9.50 -15.70 8.91
C GLY A 30 -8.94 -16.20 7.57
N ALA A 31 -8.80 -15.35 6.55
CA ALA A 31 -8.11 -15.73 5.32
C ALA A 31 -6.68 -16.21 5.64
N PRO A 32 -6.22 -17.32 5.03
CA PRO A 32 -4.89 -17.84 5.29
C PRO A 32 -3.84 -16.78 4.98
N ARG A 33 -2.86 -16.62 5.87
CA ARG A 33 -1.68 -15.82 5.54
C ARG A 33 -0.92 -16.54 4.45
N ASN A 34 -0.78 -15.90 3.29
CA ASN A 34 0.15 -16.37 2.26
C ASN A 34 1.56 -16.28 2.83
N THR A 35 2.09 -17.42 3.27
CA THR A 35 3.48 -17.56 3.65
C THR A 35 4.23 -18.13 2.45
N MET A 36 5.53 -17.85 2.34
CA MET A 36 6.37 -18.40 1.25
C MET A 36 6.29 -19.93 1.15
N SER A 37 5.89 -20.63 2.22
CA SER A 37 5.76 -22.09 2.28
C SER A 37 4.40 -22.65 1.83
N THR A 38 3.39 -21.80 1.58
CA THR A 38 2.03 -22.21 1.16
C THR A 38 1.77 -21.96 -0.33
N LEU A 39 2.82 -21.63 -1.07
CA LEU A 39 2.78 -21.40 -2.51
C LEU A 39 2.81 -22.77 -3.22
N SER A 40 1.64 -23.32 -3.52
CA SER A 40 1.50 -24.51 -4.38
C SER A 40 0.59 -24.22 -5.58
N ASP A 41 0.95 -24.82 -6.71
CA ASP A 41 0.37 -24.89 -8.08
C ASP A 41 -0.11 -23.61 -8.80
N ASP A 42 -0.41 -22.51 -8.12
CA ASP A 42 -0.81 -21.25 -8.78
C ASP A 42 0.08 -20.06 -8.42
N GLU A 43 1.37 -20.35 -8.22
CA GLU A 43 2.43 -19.37 -7.96
C GLU A 43 2.45 -18.27 -9.03
N LEU A 44 2.22 -18.64 -10.30
CA LEU A 44 2.24 -17.70 -11.41
C LEU A 44 1.08 -16.69 -11.31
N ALA A 45 -0.14 -17.15 -11.04
CA ALA A 45 -1.30 -16.27 -10.84
C ALA A 45 -1.11 -15.37 -9.61
N HIS A 46 -0.51 -15.90 -8.53
CA HIS A 46 -0.20 -15.11 -7.34
C HIS A 46 0.86 -14.03 -7.61
N VAL A 47 1.93 -14.37 -8.32
CA VAL A 47 2.98 -13.42 -8.73
C VAL A 47 2.40 -12.36 -9.65
N GLN A 48 1.51 -12.73 -10.59
CA GLN A 48 0.85 -11.77 -11.46
C GLN A 48 -0.02 -10.79 -10.66
N ALA A 49 -0.86 -11.28 -9.74
CA ALA A 49 -1.66 -10.41 -8.88
C ALA A 49 -0.79 -9.46 -8.03
N CYS A 50 0.37 -9.93 -7.56
CA CYS A 50 1.33 -9.07 -6.85
C CYS A 50 1.92 -7.99 -7.78
N ARG A 51 2.27 -8.33 -9.02
CA ARG A 51 2.78 -7.37 -10.01
C ARG A 51 1.74 -6.31 -10.35
N ASP A 52 0.50 -6.72 -10.59
CA ASP A 52 -0.62 -5.81 -10.90
C ASP A 52 -0.85 -4.85 -9.73
N TRP A 53 -0.75 -5.32 -8.49
CA TRP A 53 -0.83 -4.47 -7.31
C TRP A 53 0.34 -3.47 -7.21
N GLN A 54 1.57 -3.90 -7.50
CA GLN A 54 2.72 -2.99 -7.49
C GLN A 54 2.58 -1.92 -8.58
N LEU A 55 2.12 -2.29 -9.78
CA LEU A 55 1.86 -1.36 -10.87
C LEU A 55 0.81 -0.32 -10.48
N LYS A 56 -0.32 -0.78 -9.93
CA LYS A 56 -1.41 0.10 -9.49
C LYS A 56 -0.97 1.12 -8.45
N LYS A 57 -0.09 0.73 -7.52
CA LYS A 57 0.53 1.68 -6.59
C LYS A 57 1.47 2.65 -7.30
N ALA A 58 2.31 2.18 -8.22
CA ALA A 58 3.24 3.03 -8.95
C ALA A 58 2.51 4.09 -9.80
N GLU A 59 1.46 3.70 -10.52
CA GLU A 59 0.64 4.62 -11.32
C GLU A 59 -0.03 5.72 -10.49
N ASN A 60 -0.27 5.47 -9.22
CA ASN A 60 -0.89 6.42 -8.29
C ASN A 60 0.13 7.06 -7.32
N GLY A 61 1.45 6.88 -7.56
CA GLY A 61 2.52 7.45 -6.75
C GLY A 61 2.77 6.76 -5.40
N TRP A 62 2.06 5.69 -5.06
CA TRP A 62 2.15 4.98 -3.78
C TRP A 62 3.32 3.97 -3.70
N ALA A 63 4.10 3.81 -4.77
CA ALA A 63 5.26 2.91 -4.78
C ALA A 63 6.44 3.45 -3.93
N GLY A 64 6.63 4.77 -3.91
CA GLY A 64 7.72 5.44 -3.20
C GLY A 64 7.26 6.69 -2.47
N LEU A 65 6.71 6.54 -1.26
CA LEU A 65 6.18 7.67 -0.48
C LEU A 65 7.23 8.76 -0.26
N THR A 66 8.47 8.37 0.08
CA THR A 66 9.55 9.30 0.40
C THR A 66 10.44 9.67 -0.79
N TRP A 67 10.20 9.07 -1.95
CA TRP A 67 10.98 9.38 -3.14
C TRP A 67 10.54 10.71 -3.75
N PRO A 68 11.46 11.47 -4.36
CA PRO A 68 11.09 12.66 -5.10
C PRO A 68 10.04 12.39 -6.19
N VAL A 69 9.17 13.38 -6.45
CA VAL A 69 8.09 13.28 -7.44
C VAL A 69 8.64 13.06 -8.86
N GLU A 70 9.81 13.61 -9.17
CA GLU A 70 10.51 13.39 -10.46
C GLU A 70 10.83 11.91 -10.75
N TYR A 71 10.92 11.08 -9.70
CA TYR A 71 11.14 9.63 -9.80
C TYR A 71 9.85 8.82 -9.59
N GLY A 72 8.67 9.47 -9.64
CA GLY A 72 7.38 8.84 -9.45
C GLY A 72 7.00 8.56 -7.99
N GLY A 73 7.70 9.19 -7.04
CA GLY A 73 7.35 9.15 -5.62
C GLY A 73 6.38 10.27 -5.20
N ARG A 74 6.12 10.37 -3.89
CA ARG A 74 5.23 11.42 -3.32
C ARG A 74 5.97 12.55 -2.60
N GLY A 75 7.30 12.47 -2.53
CA GLY A 75 8.14 13.48 -1.87
C GLY A 75 7.85 13.67 -0.38
N LEU A 76 7.22 12.69 0.28
CA LEU A 76 6.88 12.80 1.69
C LEU A 76 8.16 12.70 2.53
N THR A 77 8.33 13.60 3.47
CA THR A 77 9.32 13.45 4.54
C THR A 77 8.74 12.54 5.61
N GLY A 78 9.60 11.88 6.41
CA GLY A 78 9.13 11.05 7.51
C GLY A 78 8.13 11.82 8.39
N LEU A 79 7.01 11.18 8.75
CA LEU A 79 6.05 11.72 9.70
C LEU A 79 6.79 11.98 11.02
N GLN A 80 6.67 13.20 11.55
CA GLN A 80 7.34 13.65 12.78
C GLN A 80 6.47 13.41 14.00
#